data_AF-A0A832CL67-F1
#
_entry.id   AF-A0A832CL67-F1
#
_cell.length_a   1.000
_cell.length_b   1.000
_cell.length_c   1.000
_cell.angle_alpha   90.00
_cell.angle_beta   90.00
_cell.angle_gamma   90.00
#
_symmetry.space_group_name_H-M   'P 1'
#
loop_
_entity.id
_entity.type
_entity.pdbx_description
1 polymer ?
#
loop_
_entity_poly.entity_id
_entity_poly.type
_entity_poly.pdbx_seq_one_letter_code
_entity_poly.pdbx_strand_id
1 'polypeptide(L)'
;VEAGFYIDKRDRLTRQVRWESLDEPLTYEGKDLDRSVVSPDQIRTVIKTFKERLFSEIFPGRKTVPKTLVFAKDDSHAEDIVNIIREEFGEGDEFCKKITYRTMGEKPEDLIARFRNSYYPRIAVTVDMISTGTDIKPLECLIFMRDVKSRVYFEQMKGRGTRVISPTDLMSVTPDAREKTQFVIIDAVGVCETDKTDSMPLERMRNVPLEKLLTGMALRKKDKNMITSLAGRLAKIDLQMNEKEKQEIERIAGKKMNQIVNELLDAVDPDKTIETAQKMFNTNEPTKEQLNKASEELLNKASKPFDNPKLRSKIIEIKKKNEQIIDNISKDEILFAGFDDLAAEKARKIVNDFKNFIEENKDELTALQIIYSNPYSTRFLTYDAIKELAEAIEKPPYYLTTDKIWAAYEKLEKSKVRGAGPHKLLTDIVSLLKFELGESEVLEPFAYTVDRKFEEWISKKKKQGIIFTEEQLEWLKMIKDHIAASMSITKEDLEQTPFHNKGGLIKANKVFNGKIDNLIQELQEALVSK
;
A
#
# COMPACT_ATOMS: atom_id res chain seq x y z
N VAL A 1 13.97 31.06 6.69
CA VAL A 1 14.75 32.00 5.85
C VAL A 1 14.99 33.29 6.62
N GLU A 2 16.22 33.80 6.69
CA GLU A 2 16.53 35.06 7.39
C GLU A 2 16.02 36.30 6.61
N ALA A 3 15.92 37.44 7.29
CA ALA A 3 15.59 38.72 6.64
C ALA A 3 16.72 39.16 5.68
N GLY A 4 16.38 39.89 4.63
CA GLY A 4 17.31 40.37 3.59
C GLY A 4 17.56 39.41 2.43
N PHE A 5 16.99 38.21 2.48
CA PHE A 5 17.00 37.28 1.35
C PHE A 5 15.81 37.52 0.40
N TYR A 6 16.03 37.28 -0.89
CA TYR A 6 14.98 37.32 -1.89
C TYR A 6 14.27 35.96 -1.97
N ILE A 7 12.95 35.98 -1.81
CA ILE A 7 12.10 34.81 -1.99
C ILE A 7 11.19 34.99 -3.21
N ASP A 8 10.81 33.86 -3.79
CA ASP A 8 9.86 33.83 -4.89
C ASP A 8 8.44 33.77 -4.32
N LYS A 9 7.56 34.68 -4.74
CA LYS A 9 6.12 34.55 -4.51
C LYS A 9 5.43 34.17 -5.79
N ARG A 10 4.67 33.07 -5.74
CA ARG A 10 3.92 32.55 -6.88
C ARG A 10 2.42 32.72 -6.69
N ASP A 11 1.78 33.29 -7.70
CA ASP A 11 0.32 33.30 -7.81
C ASP A 11 -0.19 31.90 -8.18
N ARG A 12 -1.10 31.34 -7.39
CA ARG A 12 -1.58 29.96 -7.56
C ARG A 12 -2.38 29.73 -8.85
N LEU A 13 -2.95 30.78 -9.44
CA LEU A 13 -3.82 30.70 -10.62
C LEU A 13 -3.08 31.05 -11.90
N THR A 14 -2.26 32.10 -11.88
CA THR A 14 -1.54 32.58 -13.06
C THR A 14 -0.16 31.94 -13.20
N ARG A 15 0.36 31.32 -12.11
CA ARG A 15 1.72 30.77 -12.00
C ARG A 15 2.83 31.79 -12.24
N GLN A 16 2.51 33.08 -12.25
CA GLN A 16 3.51 34.13 -12.35
C GLN A 16 4.31 34.20 -11.05
N VAL A 17 5.63 34.29 -11.20
CA VAL A 17 6.58 34.40 -10.09
C VAL A 17 7.06 35.85 -10.01
N ARG A 18 7.04 36.40 -8.80
CA ARG A 18 7.63 37.71 -8.49
C ARG A 18 8.63 37.57 -7.35
N TRP A 19 9.68 38.37 -7.43
CA TRP A 19 10.75 38.39 -6.45
C TRP A 19 10.41 39.42 -5.37
N GLU A 20 10.55 39.03 -4.11
CA GLU A 20 10.33 39.94 -2.98
C GLU A 20 11.44 39.74 -1.95
N SER A 21 12.05 40.84 -1.50
CA SER A 21 12.99 40.83 -0.38
C SER A 21 12.21 40.65 0.91
N LEU A 22 12.68 39.77 1.79
CA LEU A 22 12.13 39.62 3.13
C LEU A 22 12.59 40.77 4.04
N ASP A 23 11.64 41.57 4.53
CA ASP A 23 11.92 42.59 5.54
C ASP A 23 12.06 41.98 6.96
N GLU A 24 11.46 40.80 7.19
CA GLU A 24 11.49 40.04 8.45
C GLU A 24 11.79 38.56 8.17
N PRO A 25 12.39 37.82 9.13
CA PRO A 25 12.70 36.41 8.94
C PRO A 25 11.43 35.58 8.74
N LEU A 26 11.42 34.75 7.69
CA LEU A 26 10.33 33.81 7.41
C LEU A 26 10.55 32.51 8.19
N THR A 27 9.69 32.26 9.17
CA THR A 27 9.58 31.00 9.92
C THR A 27 8.28 30.29 9.53
N TYR A 28 8.36 29.00 9.22
CA TYR A 28 7.19 28.17 8.90
C TYR A 28 7.34 26.77 9.51
N GLU A 29 6.21 26.13 9.80
CA GLU A 29 6.15 24.77 10.33
C GLU A 29 5.83 23.74 9.23
N GLY A 30 5.97 22.45 9.52
CA GLY A 30 5.65 21.38 8.55
C GLY A 30 4.20 21.39 8.03
N LYS A 31 3.27 22.01 8.76
CA LYS A 31 1.86 22.18 8.33
C LYS A 31 1.68 23.26 7.24
N ASP A 32 2.64 24.17 7.11
CA ASP A 32 2.64 25.28 6.17
C ASP A 32 3.29 24.87 4.83
N LEU A 33 4.16 23.87 4.87
CA LEU A 33 4.72 23.19 3.70
C LEU A 33 3.61 22.62 2.82
N ASP A 34 3.75 22.86 1.52
CA ASP A 34 2.83 22.52 0.44
C ASP A 34 1.44 23.14 0.54
N ARG A 35 1.26 24.13 1.42
CA ARG A 35 0.05 24.95 1.49
C ARG A 35 0.36 26.40 1.17
N SER A 36 1.01 27.09 2.09
CA SER A 36 1.41 28.50 1.98
C SER A 36 2.88 28.63 1.59
N VAL A 37 3.70 27.60 1.84
CA VAL A 37 5.11 27.54 1.48
C VAL A 37 5.38 26.32 0.59
N VAL A 38 6.13 26.47 -0.50
CA VAL A 38 6.63 25.37 -1.33
C VAL A 38 8.14 25.33 -1.19
N SER A 39 8.71 24.16 -0.90
CA SER A 39 10.16 23.93 -0.90
C SER A 39 10.53 23.04 -2.08
N PRO A 40 11.07 23.60 -3.18
CA PRO A 40 11.57 22.81 -4.31
C PRO A 40 12.69 21.87 -3.88
N ASP A 41 13.50 22.26 -2.89
CA ASP A 41 14.61 21.44 -2.42
C ASP A 41 14.14 20.16 -1.73
N GLN A 42 13.01 20.17 -1.03
CA GLN A 42 12.40 18.96 -0.48
C GLN A 42 12.04 17.95 -1.57
N ILE A 43 11.39 18.44 -2.65
CA ILE A 43 11.06 17.59 -3.80
C ILE A 43 12.35 17.05 -4.43
N ARG A 44 13.36 17.91 -4.59
CA ARG A 44 14.68 17.54 -5.15
C ARG A 44 15.34 16.45 -4.32
N THR A 45 15.38 16.60 -3.01
CA THR A 45 15.97 15.64 -2.08
C THR A 45 15.31 14.27 -2.18
N VAL A 46 13.98 14.20 -2.21
CA VAL A 46 13.25 12.93 -2.40
C VAL A 46 13.58 12.28 -3.75
N ILE A 47 13.52 13.05 -4.84
CA ILE A 47 13.74 12.52 -6.18
C ILE A 47 15.19 12.09 -6.40
N LYS A 48 16.15 12.86 -5.88
CA LYS A 48 17.58 12.51 -5.92
C LYS A 48 17.87 11.24 -5.15
N THR A 49 17.32 11.11 -3.94
CA THR A 49 17.44 9.89 -3.12
C THR A 49 16.86 8.68 -3.85
N PHE A 50 15.68 8.83 -4.45
CA PHE A 50 15.06 7.77 -5.25
C PHE A 50 15.97 7.35 -6.40
N LYS A 51 16.51 8.32 -7.17
CA LYS A 51 17.43 8.05 -8.29
C LYS A 51 18.69 7.30 -7.85
N GLU A 52 19.33 7.73 -6.77
CA GLU A 52 20.58 7.14 -6.24
C GLU A 52 20.38 5.69 -5.79
N ARG A 53 19.22 5.39 -5.21
CA ARG A 53 18.89 4.06 -4.68
C ARG A 53 18.23 3.12 -5.69
N LEU A 54 17.75 3.67 -6.80
CA LEU A 54 16.94 2.94 -7.77
C LEU A 54 17.62 1.67 -8.30
N PHE A 55 18.88 1.78 -8.69
CA PHE A 55 19.64 0.69 -9.33
C PHE A 55 20.58 -0.06 -8.37
N SER A 56 20.74 0.45 -7.15
CA SER A 56 21.60 -0.14 -6.12
C SER A 56 20.79 -0.96 -5.10
N GLU A 57 19.69 -0.42 -4.61
CA GLU A 57 18.88 -1.03 -3.55
C GLU A 57 17.54 -1.56 -4.05
N ILE A 58 16.82 -0.77 -4.87
CA ILE A 58 15.43 -1.07 -5.23
C ILE A 58 15.37 -2.13 -6.34
N PHE A 59 16.12 -1.94 -7.42
CA PHE A 59 16.21 -2.86 -8.56
C PHE A 59 17.67 -3.10 -8.97
N PRO A 60 18.43 -3.91 -8.19
CA PRO A 60 19.82 -4.20 -8.48
C PRO A 60 19.98 -4.86 -9.85
N GLY A 61 20.99 -4.41 -10.60
CA GLY A 61 21.30 -4.95 -11.93
C GLY A 61 20.42 -4.44 -13.08
N ARG A 62 19.40 -3.60 -12.79
CA ARG A 62 18.67 -2.86 -13.82
C ARG A 62 19.42 -1.59 -14.23
N LYS A 63 19.18 -1.14 -15.45
CA LYS A 63 19.64 0.13 -16.04
C LYS A 63 18.47 1.01 -16.46
N THR A 64 17.32 0.42 -16.76
CA THR A 64 16.12 1.17 -17.14
C THR A 64 15.31 1.54 -15.91
N VAL A 65 14.95 2.82 -15.79
CA VAL A 65 14.04 3.31 -14.74
C VAL A 65 12.70 2.59 -14.84
N PRO A 66 12.22 1.82 -13.85
CA PRO A 66 10.91 1.15 -13.90
C PRO A 66 9.76 2.13 -14.13
N LYS A 67 8.61 1.63 -14.61
CA LYS A 67 7.42 2.47 -14.73
C LYS A 67 7.00 2.96 -13.33
N THR A 68 7.05 4.27 -13.17
CA THR A 68 6.91 4.93 -11.87
C THR A 68 5.75 5.92 -11.90
N LEU A 69 4.88 5.85 -10.90
CA LEU A 69 3.77 6.78 -10.73
C LEU A 69 3.94 7.60 -9.46
N VAL A 70 3.93 8.92 -9.60
CA VAL A 70 4.07 9.87 -8.49
C VAL A 70 2.71 10.52 -8.19
N PHE A 71 2.30 10.47 -6.92
CA PHE A 71 1.09 11.10 -6.42
C PHE A 71 1.39 12.47 -5.83
N ALA A 72 1.01 13.51 -6.58
CA ALA A 72 1.16 14.92 -6.22
C ALA A 72 -0.07 15.45 -5.47
N LYS A 73 0.14 16.52 -4.69
CA LYS A 73 -0.91 17.18 -3.88
C LYS A 73 -1.96 17.88 -4.74
N ASP A 74 -1.50 18.67 -5.71
CA ASP A 74 -2.32 19.41 -6.65
C ASP A 74 -1.58 19.60 -7.99
N ASP A 75 -2.21 20.29 -8.95
CA ASP A 75 -1.67 20.46 -10.30
C ASP A 75 -0.39 21.31 -10.34
N SER A 76 -0.23 22.23 -9.39
CA SER A 76 0.97 23.07 -9.28
C SER A 76 2.13 22.23 -8.76
N HIS A 77 1.91 21.49 -7.68
CA HIS A 77 2.90 20.56 -7.15
C HIS A 77 3.29 19.49 -8.17
N ALA A 78 2.34 18.99 -8.96
CA ALA A 78 2.63 18.03 -10.03
C ALA A 78 3.57 18.61 -11.10
N GLU A 79 3.47 19.91 -11.39
CA GLU A 79 4.36 20.58 -12.33
C GLU A 79 5.77 20.77 -11.77
N ASP A 80 5.86 21.18 -10.50
CA ASP A 80 7.13 21.32 -9.78
C ASP A 80 7.89 19.97 -9.74
N ILE A 81 7.19 18.88 -9.41
CA ILE A 81 7.76 17.51 -9.43
C ILE A 81 8.25 17.14 -10.83
N VAL A 82 7.47 17.40 -11.88
CA VAL A 82 7.86 17.04 -13.26
C VAL A 82 9.15 17.75 -13.68
N ASN A 83 9.26 19.04 -13.37
CA ASN A 83 10.46 19.83 -13.70
C ASN A 83 11.68 19.28 -12.96
N ILE A 84 11.55 19.05 -11.66
CA ILE A 84 12.66 18.53 -10.83
C ILE A 84 13.07 17.11 -11.26
N ILE A 85 12.11 16.24 -11.59
CA ILE A 85 12.44 14.90 -12.11
C ILE A 85 13.24 14.99 -13.40
N ARG A 86 12.86 15.86 -14.33
CA ARG A 86 13.59 16.05 -15.60
C ARG A 86 15.01 16.55 -15.36
N GLU A 87 15.16 17.53 -14.47
CA GLU A 87 16.47 18.06 -14.08
C GLU A 87 17.35 16.99 -13.42
N GLU A 88 16.85 16.32 -12.38
CA GLU A 88 17.61 15.35 -11.60
C GLU A 88 17.96 14.11 -12.42
N PHE A 89 17.08 13.63 -13.30
CA PHE A 89 17.39 12.51 -14.18
C PHE A 89 18.21 12.92 -15.41
N GLY A 90 18.30 14.22 -15.72
CA GLY A 90 18.96 14.72 -16.94
C GLY A 90 18.19 14.33 -18.21
N GLU A 91 16.87 14.24 -18.11
CA GLU A 91 15.98 13.63 -19.11
C GLU A 91 14.92 14.62 -19.60
N GLY A 92 14.43 14.42 -20.83
CA GLY A 92 13.53 15.34 -21.51
C GLY A 92 12.05 15.22 -21.15
N ASP A 93 11.22 16.00 -21.85
CA ASP A 93 9.76 16.00 -21.70
C ASP A 93 9.10 14.63 -21.95
N GLU A 94 9.70 13.80 -22.81
CA GLU A 94 9.23 12.44 -23.10
C GLU A 94 9.44 11.47 -21.92
N PHE A 95 10.41 11.71 -21.04
CA PHE A 95 10.73 10.81 -19.93
C PHE A 95 9.73 10.90 -18.79
N CYS A 96 9.38 12.13 -18.38
CA CYS A 96 8.47 12.38 -17.27
C CYS A 96 7.31 13.27 -17.72
N LYS A 97 6.07 12.80 -17.57
CA LYS A 97 4.86 13.52 -18.01
C LYS A 97 3.87 13.76 -16.87
N LYS A 98 3.27 14.94 -16.86
CA LYS A 98 2.11 15.26 -16.01
C LYS A 98 0.84 14.69 -16.64
N ILE A 99 0.06 13.91 -15.88
CA ILE A 99 -1.24 13.37 -16.30
C ILE A 99 -2.32 13.91 -15.36
N THR A 100 -2.99 14.98 -15.79
CA THR A 100 -4.09 15.64 -15.06
C THR A 100 -5.27 15.96 -16.00
N TYR A 101 -6.41 16.38 -15.45
CA TYR A 101 -7.61 16.76 -16.21
C TYR A 101 -7.42 17.95 -17.17
N ARG A 102 -6.28 18.66 -17.11
CA ARG A 102 -6.00 19.88 -17.88
C ARG A 102 -4.68 19.78 -18.65
N THR A 103 -4.32 18.59 -19.14
CA THR A 103 -3.16 18.49 -20.02
C THR A 103 -3.42 19.30 -21.30
N MET A 104 -2.68 20.38 -21.49
CA MET A 104 -2.71 21.16 -22.73
C MET A 104 -1.89 20.41 -23.79
N GLY A 105 -2.49 20.13 -24.94
CA GLY A 105 -1.79 19.61 -26.13
C GLY A 105 -1.95 18.11 -26.42
N GLU A 106 -2.12 17.25 -25.41
CA GLU A 106 -2.31 15.81 -25.59
C GLU A 106 -3.47 15.28 -24.73
N LYS A 107 -4.24 14.33 -25.28
CA LYS A 107 -5.35 13.71 -24.54
C LYS A 107 -4.79 12.82 -23.42
N PRO A 108 -5.31 12.92 -22.18
CA PRO A 108 -4.87 12.08 -21.08
C PRO A 108 -4.95 10.58 -21.36
N GLU A 109 -5.95 10.14 -22.13
CA GLU A 109 -6.13 8.73 -22.52
C GLU A 109 -4.95 8.22 -23.35
N ASP A 110 -4.46 9.03 -24.29
CA ASP A 110 -3.33 8.69 -25.16
C ASP A 110 -2.01 8.66 -24.36
N LEU A 111 -1.85 9.56 -23.38
CA LEU A 111 -0.73 9.55 -22.45
C LEU A 111 -0.73 8.31 -21.57
N ILE A 112 -1.88 7.90 -21.05
CA ILE A 112 -2.03 6.69 -20.24
C ILE A 112 -1.76 5.44 -21.09
N ALA A 113 -2.24 5.41 -22.33
CA ALA A 113 -1.98 4.32 -23.27
C ALA A 113 -0.48 4.18 -23.60
N ARG A 114 0.21 5.30 -23.88
CA ARG A 114 1.67 5.31 -24.08
C ARG A 114 2.40 4.89 -22.82
N PHE A 115 2.02 5.43 -21.66
CA PHE A 115 2.63 5.05 -20.39
C PHE A 115 2.52 3.54 -20.12
N ARG A 116 1.41 2.92 -20.51
CA ARG A 116 1.16 1.48 -20.42
C ARG A 116 1.98 0.65 -21.42
N ASN A 117 2.03 1.05 -22.68
CA ASN A 117 2.45 0.16 -23.77
C ASN A 117 3.79 0.53 -24.43
N SER A 118 4.32 1.72 -24.16
CA SER A 118 5.52 2.25 -24.82
C SER A 118 6.66 2.41 -23.82
N TYR A 119 7.90 2.49 -24.31
CA TYR A 119 9.05 2.76 -23.44
C TYR A 119 8.87 4.07 -22.66
N TYR A 120 8.53 5.17 -23.36
CA TYR A 120 8.23 6.46 -22.75
C TYR A 120 6.72 6.72 -22.56
N PRO A 121 6.31 7.52 -21.56
CA PRO A 121 7.14 8.06 -20.46
C PRO A 121 7.55 6.99 -19.44
N ARG A 122 8.66 7.18 -18.72
CA ARG A 122 9.08 6.30 -17.61
C ARG A 122 8.40 6.68 -16.30
N ILE A 123 8.20 7.98 -16.09
CA ILE A 123 7.58 8.51 -14.88
C ILE A 123 6.33 9.31 -15.25
N ALA A 124 5.22 9.03 -14.56
CA ALA A 124 4.00 9.80 -14.66
C ALA A 124 3.71 10.48 -13.32
N VAL A 125 3.33 11.75 -13.36
CA VAL A 125 2.93 12.52 -12.16
C VAL A 125 1.44 12.84 -12.24
N THR A 126 0.67 12.49 -11.20
CA THR A 126 -0.78 12.70 -11.16
C THR A 126 -1.25 13.20 -9.81
N VAL A 127 -2.42 13.86 -9.78
CA VAL A 127 -3.06 14.32 -8.54
C VAL A 127 -4.11 13.32 -8.08
N ASP A 128 -5.11 13.09 -8.95
CA ASP A 128 -6.23 12.19 -8.70
C ASP A 128 -6.51 11.27 -9.91
N MET A 129 -6.12 11.65 -11.14
CA MET A 129 -6.79 11.17 -12.37
C MET A 129 -6.51 9.70 -12.75
N ILE A 130 -5.42 9.11 -12.29
CA ILE A 130 -5.22 7.67 -12.54
C ILE A 130 -6.15 6.82 -11.66
N SER A 131 -6.87 7.40 -10.68
CA SER A 131 -7.46 6.69 -9.54
C SER A 131 -8.65 5.75 -9.81
N THR A 132 -9.22 5.67 -11.00
CA THR A 132 -10.34 4.72 -11.27
C THR A 132 -10.25 4.10 -12.65
N GLY A 133 -9.94 2.80 -12.72
CA GLY A 133 -10.16 1.97 -13.93
C GLY A 133 -9.00 1.82 -14.92
N THR A 134 -7.89 2.54 -14.79
CA THR A 134 -6.75 2.40 -15.72
C THR A 134 -5.82 1.25 -15.32
N ASP A 135 -5.71 0.27 -16.21
CA ASP A 135 -4.93 -0.95 -16.02
C ASP A 135 -3.49 -0.78 -16.55
N ILE A 136 -2.55 -0.37 -15.68
CA ILE A 136 -1.11 -0.23 -16.03
C ILE A 136 -0.35 -1.38 -15.37
N LYS A 137 -0.35 -2.55 -16.02
CA LYS A 137 0.32 -3.76 -15.50
C LYS A 137 1.85 -3.62 -15.32
N PRO A 138 2.60 -2.93 -16.21
CA PRO A 138 4.05 -2.77 -16.06
C PRO A 138 4.49 -1.86 -14.90
N LEU A 139 3.57 -1.29 -14.11
CA LEU A 139 3.88 -0.37 -13.03
C LEU A 139 4.63 -1.07 -11.88
N GLU A 140 5.80 -0.56 -11.51
CA GLU A 140 6.67 -1.18 -10.49
C GLU A 140 7.03 -0.23 -9.33
N CYS A 141 6.84 1.08 -9.49
CA CYS A 141 7.06 2.06 -8.42
C CYS A 141 5.87 2.99 -8.22
N LEU A 142 5.51 3.23 -6.95
CA LEU A 142 4.57 4.26 -6.52
C LEU A 142 5.29 5.23 -5.59
N ILE A 143 5.31 6.52 -5.89
CA ILE A 143 5.90 7.55 -5.02
C ILE A 143 4.77 8.41 -4.45
N PHE A 144 4.68 8.51 -3.13
CA PHE A 144 3.74 9.37 -2.45
C PHE A 144 4.42 10.67 -2.03
N MET A 145 4.05 11.76 -2.69
CA MET A 145 4.42 13.13 -2.32
C MET A 145 3.27 13.85 -1.61
N ARG A 146 2.23 13.10 -1.19
CA ARG A 146 1.04 13.62 -0.50
C ARG A 146 0.47 12.59 0.47
N ASP A 147 -0.08 13.10 1.57
CA ASP A 147 -0.87 12.26 2.48
C ASP A 147 -2.20 11.82 1.83
N VAL A 148 -2.65 10.63 2.23
CA VAL A 148 -3.87 9.98 1.74
C VAL A 148 -4.74 9.58 2.92
N LYS A 149 -5.75 10.39 3.25
CA LYS A 149 -6.55 10.17 4.47
C LYS A 149 -7.49 8.96 4.41
N SER A 150 -7.98 8.61 3.22
CA SER A 150 -8.96 7.53 3.04
C SER A 150 -8.28 6.19 2.85
N ARG A 151 -8.66 5.20 3.69
CA ARG A 151 -8.15 3.82 3.60
C ARG A 151 -8.46 3.17 2.25
N VAL A 152 -9.73 3.25 1.84
CA VAL A 152 -10.20 2.70 0.56
C VAL A 152 -9.42 3.30 -0.60
N TYR A 153 -9.19 4.61 -0.58
CA TYR A 153 -8.45 5.29 -1.65
C TYR A 153 -6.97 4.89 -1.67
N PHE A 154 -6.34 4.73 -0.51
CA PHE A 154 -4.96 4.26 -0.39
C PHE A 154 -4.80 2.83 -0.93
N GLU A 155 -5.71 1.91 -0.57
CA GLU A 155 -5.70 0.55 -1.11
C GLU A 155 -5.94 0.51 -2.62
N GLN A 156 -6.79 1.39 -3.15
CA GLN A 156 -6.96 1.54 -4.60
C GLN A 156 -5.69 2.05 -5.31
N MET A 157 -4.90 2.89 -4.65
CA MET A 157 -3.61 3.34 -5.18
C MET A 157 -2.58 2.21 -5.18
N LYS A 158 -2.48 1.46 -4.07
CA LYS A 158 -1.60 0.29 -3.94
C LYS A 158 -1.93 -0.82 -4.93
N GLY A 159 -3.23 -1.12 -5.12
CA GLY A 159 -3.73 -2.15 -6.03
C GLY A 159 -3.33 -1.97 -7.50
N ARG A 160 -2.71 -0.84 -7.85
CA ARG A 160 -2.12 -0.59 -9.18
C ARG A 160 -0.80 -1.30 -9.37
N GLY A 161 0.01 -1.34 -8.32
CA GLY A 161 1.32 -1.98 -8.33
C GLY A 161 1.25 -3.49 -8.27
N THR A 162 0.21 -4.06 -7.64
CA THR A 162 0.04 -5.51 -7.42
C THR A 162 -0.36 -6.31 -8.67
N ARG A 163 -0.59 -5.64 -9.80
CA ARG A 163 -1.04 -6.31 -11.02
C ARG A 163 0.06 -7.17 -11.64
N VAL A 164 -0.28 -8.40 -11.98
CA VAL A 164 0.62 -9.36 -12.63
C VAL A 164 0.74 -9.06 -14.12
N ILE A 165 1.94 -9.24 -14.66
CA ILE A 165 2.29 -9.07 -16.07
C ILE A 165 3.17 -10.24 -16.51
N SER A 166 3.04 -10.68 -17.77
CA SER A 166 3.92 -11.71 -18.29
C SER A 166 5.36 -11.17 -18.48
N PRO A 167 6.40 -11.99 -18.35
CA PRO A 167 7.78 -11.61 -18.64
C PRO A 167 7.94 -10.94 -20.01
N THR A 168 7.31 -11.48 -21.04
CA THR A 168 7.36 -10.99 -22.41
C THR A 168 6.76 -9.59 -22.55
N ASP A 169 5.58 -9.38 -21.96
CA ASP A 169 4.90 -8.07 -22.00
C ASP A 169 5.69 -7.03 -21.20
N LEU A 170 6.29 -7.41 -20.07
CA LEU A 170 7.13 -6.51 -19.28
C LEU A 170 8.38 -6.10 -20.05
N MET A 171 9.10 -7.05 -20.65
CA MET A 171 10.30 -6.79 -21.45
C MET A 171 10.02 -5.91 -22.67
N SER A 172 8.80 -5.97 -23.24
CA SER A 172 8.41 -5.09 -24.34
C SER A 172 8.39 -3.59 -23.96
N VAL A 173 8.20 -3.29 -22.66
CA VAL A 173 8.10 -1.93 -22.12
C VAL A 173 9.34 -1.53 -21.32
N THR A 174 9.95 -2.49 -20.62
CA THR A 174 11.17 -2.35 -19.81
C THR A 174 12.16 -3.44 -20.20
N PRO A 175 13.02 -3.20 -21.21
CA PRO A 175 13.81 -4.25 -21.89
C PRO A 175 14.73 -5.11 -21.00
N ASP A 176 15.18 -4.60 -19.87
CA ASP A 176 16.06 -5.26 -18.91
C ASP A 176 15.33 -5.82 -17.68
N ALA A 177 13.99 -5.72 -17.63
CA ALA A 177 13.17 -6.33 -16.58
C ALA A 177 12.66 -7.71 -17.00
N ARG A 178 13.37 -8.76 -16.59
CA ARG A 178 13.04 -10.17 -16.93
C ARG A 178 11.67 -10.59 -16.39
N GLU A 179 11.36 -10.20 -15.16
CA GLU A 179 10.11 -10.53 -14.50
C GLU A 179 9.76 -9.47 -13.45
N LYS A 180 8.46 -9.36 -13.16
CA LYS A 180 7.93 -8.51 -12.09
C LYS A 180 7.76 -9.35 -10.82
N THR A 181 8.77 -9.37 -9.98
CA THR A 181 8.75 -10.08 -8.69
C THR A 181 8.14 -9.24 -7.57
N GLN A 182 8.28 -7.91 -7.66
CA GLN A 182 7.84 -6.97 -6.64
C GLN A 182 7.41 -5.63 -7.24
N PHE A 183 6.71 -4.84 -6.45
CA PHE A 183 6.52 -3.41 -6.69
C PHE A 183 6.89 -2.66 -5.41
N VAL A 184 7.37 -1.44 -5.54
CA VAL A 184 7.89 -0.65 -4.41
C VAL A 184 7.04 0.59 -4.20
N ILE A 185 6.75 0.87 -2.94
CA ILE A 185 6.12 2.10 -2.50
C ILE A 185 7.20 2.95 -1.84
N ILE A 186 7.39 4.15 -2.36
CA ILE A 186 8.24 5.18 -1.80
C ILE A 186 7.32 6.17 -1.12
N ASP A 187 7.44 6.24 0.20
CA ASP A 187 6.62 7.11 1.03
C ASP A 187 7.47 8.25 1.57
N ALA A 188 7.35 9.42 0.93
CA ALA A 188 8.13 10.60 1.31
C ALA A 188 7.47 11.44 2.40
N VAL A 189 6.24 11.10 2.81
CA VAL A 189 5.40 11.95 3.67
C VAL A 189 4.69 11.18 4.79
N GLY A 190 5.04 9.91 5.00
CA GLY A 190 4.47 9.05 6.06
C GLY A 190 3.04 8.57 5.80
N VAL A 191 2.61 8.47 4.53
CA VAL A 191 1.29 7.92 4.17
C VAL A 191 1.04 6.53 4.76
N CYS A 192 2.07 5.69 4.89
CA CYS A 192 1.95 4.35 5.46
C CYS A 192 1.79 4.38 6.99
N GLU A 193 2.08 5.51 7.63
CA GLU A 193 2.07 5.69 9.09
C GLU A 193 0.84 6.49 9.57
N THR A 194 0.20 7.27 8.69
CA THR A 194 -0.97 8.08 9.08
C THR A 194 -2.24 7.25 9.26
N ASP A 195 -2.96 7.53 10.35
CA ASP A 195 -4.27 6.94 10.63
C ASP A 195 -5.24 7.16 9.47
N LYS A 196 -5.70 6.06 8.87
CA LYS A 196 -6.65 6.10 7.75
C LYS A 196 -8.07 6.01 8.28
N THR A 197 -8.87 7.02 7.99
CA THR A 197 -10.29 7.09 8.37
C THR A 197 -11.19 6.59 7.24
N ASP A 198 -12.34 6.01 7.59
CA ASP A 198 -13.41 5.65 6.64
C ASP A 198 -14.25 6.85 6.19
N SER A 199 -13.94 8.04 6.70
CA SER A 199 -14.71 9.25 6.41
C SER A 199 -14.52 9.70 4.95
N MET A 200 -15.64 9.84 4.25
CA MET A 200 -15.67 10.36 2.89
C MET A 200 -15.22 11.83 2.88
N PRO A 201 -14.38 12.26 1.91
CA PRO A 201 -14.08 13.67 1.73
C PRO A 201 -15.37 14.44 1.38
N LEU A 202 -15.62 15.57 2.05
CA LEU A 202 -16.74 16.48 1.75
C LEU A 202 -16.68 17.04 0.30
N GLU A 203 -15.48 17.11 -0.29
CA GLU A 203 -15.27 17.68 -1.62
C GLU A 203 -15.48 16.65 -2.74
N ARG A 204 -16.64 16.73 -3.40
CA ARG A 204 -17.10 15.79 -4.46
C ARG A 204 -16.97 16.35 -5.88
N MET A 205 -16.83 17.66 -6.06
CA MET A 205 -16.69 18.36 -7.34
C MET A 205 -15.33 19.08 -7.49
N ARG A 206 -14.23 18.35 -7.36
CA ARG A 206 -12.86 18.91 -7.42
C ARG A 206 -12.57 19.69 -8.72
N ASN A 207 -13.12 19.22 -9.84
CA ASN A 207 -12.86 19.78 -11.17
C ASN A 207 -13.69 21.04 -11.51
N VAL A 208 -14.66 21.42 -10.69
CA VAL A 208 -15.50 22.61 -10.92
C VAL A 208 -14.83 23.82 -10.25
N PRO A 209 -14.56 24.93 -10.97
CA PRO A 209 -14.01 26.15 -10.36
C PRO A 209 -14.90 26.72 -9.24
N LEU A 210 -14.29 27.32 -8.21
CA LEU A 210 -15.03 27.96 -7.10
C LEU A 210 -16.03 29.02 -7.60
N GLU A 211 -15.64 29.80 -8.60
CA GLU A 211 -16.51 30.80 -9.26
C GLU A 211 -17.79 30.18 -9.81
N LYS A 212 -17.69 28.99 -10.43
CA LYS A 212 -18.86 28.26 -10.94
C LYS A 212 -19.73 27.73 -9.80
N LEU A 213 -19.15 27.29 -8.69
CA LEU A 213 -19.91 26.86 -7.51
C LEU A 213 -20.66 28.02 -6.86
N LEU A 214 -19.99 29.17 -6.67
CA LEU A 214 -20.60 30.38 -6.12
C LEU A 214 -21.73 30.90 -7.02
N THR A 215 -21.53 30.87 -8.33
CA THR A 215 -22.56 31.26 -9.32
C THR A 215 -23.71 30.24 -9.33
N GLY A 216 -23.41 28.95 -9.21
CA GLY A 216 -24.42 27.90 -9.10
C GLY A 216 -25.33 28.06 -7.89
N MET A 217 -24.78 28.50 -6.75
CA MET A 217 -25.56 28.83 -5.56
C MET A 217 -26.43 30.08 -5.74
N ALA A 218 -25.89 31.13 -6.37
CA ALA A 218 -26.69 32.33 -6.69
C ALA A 218 -27.85 32.01 -7.65
N LEU A 219 -27.68 31.00 -8.52
CA LEU A 219 -28.72 30.50 -9.42
C LEU A 219 -29.61 29.41 -8.78
N ARG A 220 -29.45 29.14 -7.47
CA ARG A 220 -30.22 28.15 -6.70
C ARG A 220 -30.25 26.75 -7.31
N LYS A 221 -29.12 26.31 -7.89
CA LYS A 221 -29.02 24.94 -8.42
C LYS A 221 -29.13 23.92 -7.29
N LYS A 222 -30.10 23.02 -7.40
CA LYS A 222 -30.41 21.95 -6.43
C LYS A 222 -29.47 20.74 -6.56
N ASP A 223 -28.16 20.98 -6.56
CA ASP A 223 -27.16 19.90 -6.66
C ASP A 223 -26.46 19.69 -5.30
N LYS A 224 -26.78 18.55 -4.66
CA LYS A 224 -26.22 18.15 -3.36
C LYS A 224 -24.70 18.10 -3.38
N ASN A 225 -24.09 17.61 -4.46
CA ASN A 225 -22.64 17.49 -4.58
C ASN A 225 -21.98 18.86 -4.74
N MET A 226 -22.65 19.80 -5.41
CA MET A 226 -22.20 21.19 -5.56
C MET A 226 -22.19 21.91 -4.21
N ILE A 227 -23.28 21.79 -3.43
CA ILE A 227 -23.43 22.41 -2.11
C ILE A 227 -22.40 21.88 -1.13
N THR A 228 -22.26 20.55 -1.05
CA THR A 228 -21.27 19.89 -0.16
C THR A 228 -19.84 20.30 -0.53
N SER A 229 -19.54 20.41 -1.83
CA SER A 229 -18.21 20.84 -2.31
C SER A 229 -17.94 22.31 -2.03
N LEU A 230 -18.96 23.17 -2.11
CA LEU A 230 -18.81 24.57 -1.74
C LEU A 230 -18.58 24.73 -0.24
N ALA A 231 -19.36 24.05 0.61
CA ALA A 231 -19.21 24.07 2.06
C ALA A 231 -17.79 23.68 2.48
N GLY A 232 -17.25 22.58 1.93
CA GLY A 232 -15.89 22.14 2.20
C GLY A 232 -14.81 23.14 1.75
N ARG A 233 -15.03 23.89 0.67
CA ARG A 233 -14.09 24.93 0.20
C ARG A 233 -14.14 26.19 1.04
N LEU A 234 -15.33 26.62 1.42
CA LEU A 234 -15.50 27.80 2.29
C LEU A 234 -14.98 27.54 3.69
N ALA A 235 -15.14 26.31 4.23
CA ALA A 235 -14.54 25.91 5.50
C ALA A 235 -13.01 26.02 5.47
N LYS A 236 -12.37 25.61 4.37
CA LYS A 236 -10.91 25.76 4.18
C LYS A 236 -10.49 27.23 4.08
N ILE A 237 -11.28 28.05 3.38
CA ILE A 237 -11.02 29.49 3.25
C ILE A 237 -11.13 30.19 4.62
N ASP A 238 -12.14 29.83 5.43
CA ASP A 238 -12.35 30.39 6.77
C ASP A 238 -11.12 30.20 7.68
N LEU A 239 -10.49 29.01 7.61
CA LEU A 239 -9.26 28.70 8.35
C LEU A 239 -8.03 29.52 7.90
N GLN A 240 -8.06 30.07 6.68
CA GLN A 240 -6.94 30.80 6.08
C GLN A 240 -7.10 32.32 6.19
N MET A 241 -8.28 32.80 6.61
CA MET A 241 -8.56 34.22 6.71
C MET A 241 -7.97 34.84 7.98
N ASN A 242 -7.40 36.03 7.86
CA ASN A 242 -7.06 36.85 9.02
C ASN A 242 -8.31 37.52 9.64
N GLU A 243 -8.18 38.09 10.84
CA GLU A 243 -9.31 38.69 11.54
C GLU A 243 -9.95 39.87 10.78
N LYS A 244 -9.17 40.65 10.01
CA LYS A 244 -9.71 41.74 9.18
C LYS A 244 -10.59 41.20 8.05
N GLU A 245 -10.15 40.14 7.39
CA GLU A 245 -10.90 39.46 6.34
C GLU A 245 -12.17 38.80 6.86
N LYS A 246 -12.12 38.19 8.06
CA LYS A 246 -13.30 37.63 8.73
C LYS A 246 -14.34 38.70 9.04
N GLN A 247 -13.93 39.83 9.61
CA GLN A 247 -14.81 40.97 9.87
C GLN A 247 -15.41 41.54 8.57
N GLU A 248 -14.62 41.59 7.50
CA GLU A 248 -15.09 42.08 6.20
C GLU A 248 -16.12 41.14 5.56
N ILE A 249 -15.91 39.82 5.62
CA ILE A 249 -16.91 38.83 5.19
C ILE A 249 -18.17 38.93 6.03
N GLU A 250 -18.05 39.04 7.35
CA GLU A 250 -19.21 39.19 8.25
C GLU A 250 -20.03 40.43 7.93
N ARG A 251 -19.37 41.56 7.65
CA ARG A 251 -20.03 42.80 7.23
C ARG A 251 -20.75 42.68 5.88
N ILE A 252 -20.17 41.96 4.91
CA ILE A 252 -20.74 41.82 3.55
C ILE A 252 -21.86 40.79 3.51
N ALA A 253 -21.70 39.67 4.21
CA ALA A 253 -22.66 38.55 4.22
C ALA A 253 -23.74 38.69 5.31
N GLY A 254 -23.51 39.54 6.32
CA GLY A 254 -24.34 39.65 7.52
C GLY A 254 -24.22 38.45 8.48
N LYS A 255 -23.25 37.55 8.23
CA LYS A 255 -22.98 36.33 9.00
C LYS A 255 -21.51 35.94 8.87
N LYS A 256 -21.00 35.22 9.86
CA LYS A 256 -19.63 34.67 9.83
C LYS A 256 -19.52 33.55 8.81
N MET A 257 -18.32 33.35 8.24
CA MET A 257 -18.09 32.33 7.23
C MET A 257 -18.41 30.91 7.74
N ASN A 258 -18.04 30.58 8.98
CA ASN A 258 -18.40 29.31 9.61
C ASN A 258 -19.93 29.07 9.70
N GLN A 259 -20.73 30.12 9.94
CA GLN A 259 -22.19 30.04 9.95
C GLN A 259 -22.72 29.74 8.55
N ILE A 260 -22.16 30.36 7.51
CA ILE A 260 -22.52 30.10 6.12
C ILE A 260 -22.19 28.65 5.74
N VAL A 261 -21.03 28.14 6.17
CA VAL A 261 -20.63 26.74 5.97
C VAL A 261 -21.63 25.78 6.63
N ASN A 262 -22.00 26.03 7.89
CA ASN A 262 -22.95 25.18 8.61
C ASN A 262 -24.33 25.19 7.93
N GLU A 263 -24.83 26.35 7.49
CA GLU A 263 -26.10 26.44 6.77
C GLU A 263 -26.09 25.66 5.44
N LEU A 264 -24.95 25.62 4.75
CA LEU A 264 -24.79 24.79 3.54
C LEU A 264 -24.81 23.29 3.86
N LEU A 265 -24.22 22.87 4.98
CA LEU A 265 -24.22 21.47 5.42
C LEU A 265 -25.62 21.04 5.89
N ASP A 266 -26.29 21.89 6.68
CA ASP A 266 -27.67 21.66 7.12
C ASP A 266 -28.62 21.48 5.92
N ALA A 267 -28.39 22.24 4.82
CA ALA A 267 -29.21 22.14 3.61
C ALA A 267 -29.08 20.83 2.84
N VAL A 268 -28.08 20.01 3.13
CA VAL A 268 -27.86 18.69 2.50
C VAL A 268 -27.99 17.53 3.48
N ASP A 269 -28.30 17.83 4.74
CA ASP A 269 -28.48 16.89 5.83
C ASP A 269 -29.95 16.37 5.87
N PRO A 270 -30.16 15.05 5.70
CA PRO A 270 -31.49 14.45 5.81
C PRO A 270 -32.18 14.69 7.16
N ASP A 271 -31.43 14.65 8.26
CA ASP A 271 -31.98 14.76 9.61
C ASP A 271 -32.45 16.20 9.86
N LYS A 272 -31.70 17.18 9.38
CA LYS A 272 -32.12 18.60 9.40
C LYS A 272 -33.32 18.88 8.51
N THR A 273 -33.43 18.19 7.38
CA THR A 273 -34.58 18.31 6.50
C THR A 273 -35.84 17.77 7.18
N ILE A 274 -35.74 16.62 7.88
CA ILE A 274 -36.83 16.04 8.67
C ILE A 274 -37.22 16.99 9.81
N GLU A 275 -36.25 17.46 10.60
CA GLU A 275 -36.48 18.39 11.73
C GLU A 275 -37.21 19.67 11.25
N THR A 276 -36.78 20.23 10.12
CA THR A 276 -37.37 21.44 9.54
C THR A 276 -38.79 21.17 9.03
N ALA A 277 -39.02 20.03 8.37
CA ALA A 277 -40.35 19.65 7.89
C ALA A 277 -41.33 19.41 9.05
N GLN A 278 -40.88 18.75 10.12
CA GLN A 278 -41.69 18.53 11.32
C GLN A 278 -42.12 19.88 11.95
N LYS A 279 -41.20 20.84 12.03
CA LYS A 279 -41.48 22.19 12.54
C LYS A 279 -42.39 23.01 11.63
N MET A 280 -42.14 23.02 10.33
CA MET A 280 -42.93 23.80 9.36
C MET A 280 -44.38 23.34 9.25
N PHE A 281 -44.61 22.03 9.35
CA PHE A 281 -45.92 21.43 9.13
C PHE A 281 -46.57 20.89 10.42
N ASN A 282 -45.92 21.10 11.57
CA ASN A 282 -46.35 20.63 12.88
C ASN A 282 -46.78 19.15 12.88
N THR A 283 -45.92 18.28 12.33
CA THR A 283 -46.15 16.84 12.16
C THR A 283 -44.94 16.05 12.67
N ASN A 284 -45.16 14.83 13.17
CA ASN A 284 -44.07 13.93 13.57
C ASN A 284 -43.55 13.09 12.40
N GLU A 285 -44.37 12.86 11.37
CA GLU A 285 -44.03 12.09 10.17
C GLU A 285 -44.29 12.94 8.92
N PRO A 286 -43.26 13.67 8.42
CA PRO A 286 -43.42 14.50 7.23
C PRO A 286 -43.58 13.67 5.96
N THR A 287 -44.52 14.06 5.09
CA THR A 287 -44.68 13.45 3.77
C THR A 287 -43.52 13.85 2.84
N LYS A 288 -43.33 13.11 1.74
CA LYS A 288 -42.31 13.44 0.71
C LYS A 288 -42.44 14.88 0.18
N GLU A 289 -43.65 15.39 0.03
CA GLU A 289 -43.88 16.77 -0.39
C GLU A 289 -43.46 17.80 0.67
N GLN A 290 -43.70 17.48 1.95
CA GLN A 290 -43.28 18.32 3.07
C GLN A 290 -41.76 18.34 3.23
N LEU A 291 -41.10 17.19 3.05
CA LEU A 291 -39.63 17.09 3.02
C LEU A 291 -39.03 17.89 1.86
N ASN A 292 -39.65 17.85 0.68
CA ASN A 292 -39.21 18.66 -0.46
C ASN A 292 -39.33 20.16 -0.17
N LYS A 293 -40.44 20.61 0.44
CA LYS A 293 -40.62 22.02 0.84
C LYS A 293 -39.62 22.47 1.90
N ALA A 294 -39.34 21.63 2.90
CA ALA A 294 -38.33 21.90 3.92
C ALA A 294 -36.92 21.97 3.33
N SER A 295 -36.58 21.07 2.41
CA SER A 295 -35.31 21.10 1.68
C SER A 295 -35.15 22.37 0.85
N GLU A 296 -36.23 22.83 0.19
CA GLU A 296 -36.23 24.11 -0.52
C GLU A 296 -36.01 25.30 0.40
N GLU A 297 -36.62 25.32 1.59
CA GLU A 297 -36.42 26.38 2.57
C GLU A 297 -34.98 26.44 3.08
N LEU A 298 -34.40 25.29 3.44
CA LEU A 298 -33.01 25.20 3.87
C LEU A 298 -32.06 25.65 2.75
N LEU A 299 -32.31 25.22 1.51
CA LEU A 299 -31.51 25.63 0.36
C LEU A 299 -31.61 27.13 0.09
N ASN A 300 -32.81 27.71 0.18
CA ASN A 300 -33.03 29.13 0.00
C ASN A 300 -32.28 29.94 1.07
N LYS A 301 -32.32 29.48 2.32
CA LYS A 301 -31.58 30.09 3.43
C LYS A 301 -30.07 30.05 3.19
N ALA A 302 -29.54 28.89 2.80
CA ALA A 302 -28.11 28.68 2.57
C ALA A 302 -27.60 29.42 1.31
N SER A 303 -28.45 29.62 0.30
CA SER A 303 -28.08 30.30 -0.95
C SER A 303 -28.07 31.83 -0.84
N LYS A 304 -28.88 32.38 0.07
CA LYS A 304 -29.11 33.83 0.23
C LYS A 304 -27.84 34.70 0.35
N PRO A 305 -26.79 34.31 1.12
CA PRO A 305 -25.57 35.11 1.19
C PRO A 305 -24.90 35.28 -0.19
N PHE A 306 -24.99 34.24 -1.04
CA PHE A 306 -24.36 34.21 -2.34
C PHE A 306 -25.08 35.04 -3.39
N ASP A 307 -26.28 35.57 -3.14
CA ASP A 307 -26.95 36.51 -4.04
C ASP A 307 -26.14 37.81 -4.18
N ASN A 308 -25.41 38.20 -3.14
CA ASN A 308 -24.56 39.40 -3.12
C ASN A 308 -23.30 39.22 -3.99
N PRO A 309 -23.14 39.93 -5.12
CA PRO A 309 -21.95 39.82 -5.98
C PRO A 309 -20.66 40.26 -5.29
N LYS A 310 -20.74 41.19 -4.31
CA LYS A 310 -19.57 41.63 -3.54
C LYS A 310 -19.03 40.52 -2.67
N LEU A 311 -19.90 39.69 -2.07
CA LEU A 311 -19.48 38.53 -1.29
C LEU A 311 -18.74 37.53 -2.17
N ARG A 312 -19.33 37.17 -3.32
CA ARG A 312 -18.70 36.23 -4.26
C ARG A 312 -17.32 36.73 -4.69
N SER A 313 -17.22 37.99 -5.09
CA SER A 313 -15.97 38.61 -5.53
C SER A 313 -14.93 38.65 -4.40
N LYS A 314 -15.33 38.97 -3.17
CA LYS A 314 -14.42 39.00 -2.02
C LYS A 314 -13.91 37.63 -1.63
N ILE A 315 -14.76 36.60 -1.67
CA ILE A 315 -14.34 35.20 -1.45
C ILE A 315 -13.30 34.78 -2.51
N ILE A 316 -13.51 35.20 -3.76
CA ILE A 316 -12.56 34.94 -4.86
C ILE A 316 -11.25 35.73 -4.64
N GLU A 317 -11.33 36.98 -4.21
CA GLU A 317 -10.18 37.84 -3.91
C GLU A 317 -9.34 37.28 -2.75
N ILE A 318 -9.97 36.91 -1.63
CA ILE A 318 -9.32 36.26 -0.49
C ILE A 318 -8.64 34.97 -0.94
N LYS A 319 -9.31 34.17 -1.77
CA LYS A 319 -8.70 32.97 -2.34
C LYS A 319 -7.52 33.29 -3.27
N LYS A 320 -7.61 34.35 -4.08
CA LYS A 320 -6.55 34.79 -5.01
C LYS A 320 -5.34 35.37 -4.29
N LYS A 321 -5.56 36.09 -3.19
CA LYS A 321 -4.55 36.73 -2.36
C LYS A 321 -3.73 35.74 -1.51
N ASN A 322 -4.13 34.48 -1.45
CA ASN A 322 -3.32 33.41 -0.86
C ASN A 322 -2.14 33.08 -1.79
N GLU A 323 -1.11 33.94 -1.78
CA GLU A 323 0.18 33.71 -2.41
C GLU A 323 0.82 32.42 -1.83
N GLN A 324 1.58 31.71 -2.67
CA GLN A 324 2.51 30.70 -2.19
C GLN A 324 3.89 31.32 -2.15
N ILE A 325 4.54 31.25 -0.98
CA ILE A 325 5.94 31.56 -0.83
C ILE A 325 6.72 30.33 -1.31
N ILE A 326 7.68 30.51 -2.20
CA ILE A 326 8.61 29.46 -2.60
C ILE A 326 9.92 29.74 -1.87
N ASP A 327 10.29 28.81 -1.00
CA ASP A 327 11.58 28.83 -0.31
C ASP A 327 12.63 28.15 -1.19
N ASN A 328 13.41 28.96 -1.91
CA ASN A 328 14.54 28.51 -2.74
C ASN A 328 15.88 28.52 -1.98
N ILE A 329 15.89 28.86 -0.69
CA ILE A 329 17.11 29.16 0.07
C ILE A 329 17.43 28.03 1.04
N SER A 330 16.41 27.54 1.75
CA SER A 330 16.59 26.46 2.71
C SER A 330 16.94 25.17 1.98
N LYS A 331 17.97 24.48 2.45
CA LYS A 331 18.33 23.14 1.99
C LYS A 331 17.69 22.09 2.88
N ASP A 332 17.11 21.07 2.27
CA ASP A 332 16.53 19.91 2.94
C ASP A 332 17.61 18.85 3.17
N GLU A 333 17.47 18.08 4.25
CA GLU A 333 18.42 17.02 4.61
C GLU A 333 17.69 15.69 4.81
N ILE A 334 18.30 14.62 4.29
CA ILE A 334 17.76 13.27 4.45
C ILE A 334 18.03 12.82 5.88
N LEU A 335 16.97 12.67 6.68
CA LEU A 335 17.08 12.11 8.03
C LEU A 335 17.24 10.59 8.00
N PHE A 336 16.50 9.92 7.12
CA PHE A 336 16.55 8.48 6.94
C PHE A 336 16.11 8.10 5.52
N ALA A 337 16.78 7.12 4.94
CA ALA A 337 16.33 6.43 3.75
C ALA A 337 16.72 4.97 3.85
N GLY A 338 15.75 4.08 3.67
CA GLY A 338 15.88 2.63 3.84
C GLY A 338 14.51 1.97 3.91
N PHE A 339 14.46 0.64 3.89
CA PHE A 339 13.22 -0.11 4.07
C PHE A 339 12.76 -0.07 5.53
N ASP A 340 12.01 0.98 5.89
CA ASP A 340 11.25 1.21 7.13
C ASP A 340 11.84 0.54 8.40
N ASP A 341 12.44 1.32 9.30
CA ASP A 341 12.88 0.86 10.62
C ASP A 341 11.69 0.34 11.48
N LEU A 342 10.45 0.81 11.23
CA LEU A 342 9.26 0.21 11.82
C LEU A 342 9.02 -1.21 11.31
N ALA A 343 9.55 -1.60 10.16
CA ALA A 343 9.43 -2.98 9.69
C ALA A 343 10.41 -3.92 10.40
N ALA A 344 11.52 -3.41 10.96
CA ALA A 344 12.30 -4.19 11.93
C ALA A 344 11.55 -4.32 13.26
N GLU A 345 10.91 -3.25 13.75
CA GLU A 345 10.07 -3.33 14.97
C GLU A 345 8.83 -4.22 14.79
N LYS A 346 8.13 -4.12 13.64
CA LYS A 346 7.02 -5.01 13.27
C LYS A 346 7.49 -6.45 13.15
N ALA A 347 8.66 -6.70 12.56
CA ALA A 347 9.24 -8.04 12.51
C ALA A 347 9.56 -8.57 13.92
N ARG A 348 10.13 -7.73 14.81
CA ARG A 348 10.36 -8.10 16.22
C ARG A 348 9.04 -8.42 16.92
N LYS A 349 8.00 -7.63 16.69
CA LYS A 349 6.67 -7.89 17.24
C LYS A 349 6.12 -9.23 16.75
N ILE A 350 6.17 -9.51 15.46
CA ILE A 350 5.73 -10.79 14.88
C ILE A 350 6.47 -11.98 15.50
N VAL A 351 7.79 -11.88 15.64
CA VAL A 351 8.60 -12.93 16.28
C VAL A 351 8.25 -13.09 17.76
N ASN A 352 8.02 -11.99 18.49
CA ASN A 352 7.58 -12.05 19.88
C ASN A 352 6.18 -12.64 20.05
N ASP A 353 5.25 -12.29 19.17
CA ASP A 353 3.90 -12.84 19.14
C ASP A 353 3.95 -14.36 18.87
N PHE A 354 4.84 -14.81 17.98
CA PHE A 354 5.07 -16.24 17.74
C PHE A 354 5.66 -16.95 18.95
N LYS A 355 6.64 -16.36 19.63
CA LYS A 355 7.21 -16.87 20.90
C LYS A 355 6.14 -17.04 21.96
N ASN A 356 5.31 -16.02 22.17
CA ASN A 356 4.22 -16.05 23.14
C ASN A 356 3.21 -17.14 22.80
N PHE A 357 2.85 -17.27 21.52
CA PHE A 357 1.97 -18.34 21.05
C PHE A 357 2.52 -19.74 21.38
N ILE A 358 3.81 -19.99 21.10
CA ILE A 358 4.45 -21.28 21.40
C ILE A 358 4.36 -21.58 22.90
N GLU A 359 4.70 -20.62 23.75
CA GLU A 359 4.72 -20.81 25.20
C GLU A 359 3.32 -21.02 25.79
N GLU A 360 2.32 -20.29 25.31
CA GLU A 360 0.93 -20.40 25.79
C GLU A 360 0.28 -21.72 25.35
N ASN A 361 0.65 -22.25 24.19
CA ASN A 361 -0.01 -23.41 23.58
C ASN A 361 0.81 -24.71 23.66
N LYS A 362 1.97 -24.71 24.32
CA LYS A 362 2.88 -25.87 24.38
C LYS A 362 2.25 -27.13 24.97
N ASP A 363 1.32 -26.97 25.89
CA ASP A 363 0.62 -28.05 26.59
C ASP A 363 -0.74 -28.39 25.96
N GLU A 364 -1.21 -27.63 24.96
CA GLU A 364 -2.52 -27.82 24.33
C GLU A 364 -2.41 -28.43 22.93
N LEU A 365 -1.48 -27.93 22.10
CA LEU A 365 -1.36 -28.35 20.70
C LEU A 365 -0.51 -29.60 20.56
N THR A 366 -1.05 -30.62 19.89
CA THR A 366 -0.39 -31.92 19.68
C THR A 366 1.01 -31.76 19.06
N ALA A 367 1.17 -30.88 18.07
CA ALA A 367 2.45 -30.64 17.42
C ALA A 367 3.51 -30.06 18.39
N LEU A 368 3.12 -29.12 19.25
CA LEU A 368 4.03 -28.52 20.23
C LEU A 368 4.35 -29.51 21.35
N GLN A 369 3.35 -30.25 21.84
CA GLN A 369 3.56 -31.32 22.83
C GLN A 369 4.59 -32.34 22.34
N ILE A 370 4.51 -32.78 21.07
CA ILE A 370 5.47 -33.73 20.49
C ILE A 370 6.89 -33.16 20.45
N ILE A 371 7.03 -31.86 20.19
CA ILE A 371 8.35 -31.20 20.08
C ILE A 371 8.97 -30.97 21.47
N TYR A 372 8.17 -30.54 22.45
CA TYR A 372 8.59 -30.25 23.82
C TYR A 372 8.73 -31.49 24.71
N SER A 373 7.87 -32.50 24.56
CA SER A 373 7.81 -33.65 25.46
C SER A 373 8.79 -34.76 25.03
N ASN A 374 9.90 -34.87 25.76
CA ASN A 374 10.95 -35.85 25.51
C ASN A 374 10.82 -37.24 26.22
N PRO A 375 9.63 -37.89 26.37
CA PRO A 375 9.68 -39.31 26.75
C PRO A 375 8.65 -40.27 26.09
N TYR A 376 8.17 -40.04 24.86
CA TYR A 376 7.49 -41.12 24.12
C TYR A 376 8.00 -41.21 22.68
N SER A 377 8.96 -42.10 22.48
CA SER A 377 9.65 -42.43 21.23
C SER A 377 8.77 -43.02 20.12
N THR A 378 7.47 -42.73 20.09
CA THR A 378 6.49 -43.36 19.18
C THR A 378 5.47 -42.42 18.56
N ARG A 379 5.48 -41.10 18.84
CA ARG A 379 4.60 -40.13 18.15
C ARG A 379 5.39 -39.29 17.16
N PHE A 380 5.18 -39.55 15.87
CA PHE A 380 5.65 -38.70 14.78
C PHE A 380 4.73 -37.48 14.65
N LEU A 381 5.27 -36.34 14.22
CA LEU A 381 4.44 -35.22 13.78
C LEU A 381 3.62 -35.66 12.56
N THR A 382 2.30 -35.56 12.67
CA THR A 382 1.37 -35.84 11.56
C THR A 382 1.00 -34.55 10.84
N TYR A 383 0.57 -34.68 9.58
CA TYR A 383 0.05 -33.56 8.81
C TYR A 383 -1.12 -32.85 9.52
N ASP A 384 -2.03 -33.61 10.14
CA ASP A 384 -3.18 -33.04 10.85
C ASP A 384 -2.75 -32.20 12.07
N ALA A 385 -1.74 -32.63 12.82
CA ALA A 385 -1.20 -31.87 13.94
C ALA A 385 -0.53 -30.56 13.47
N ILE A 386 0.16 -30.60 12.34
CA ILE A 386 0.78 -29.41 11.70
C ILE A 386 -0.29 -28.45 11.19
N LYS A 387 -1.36 -29.00 10.59
CA LYS A 387 -2.49 -28.22 10.11
C LYS A 387 -3.24 -27.56 11.26
N GLU A 388 -3.49 -28.29 12.35
CA GLU A 388 -4.10 -27.76 13.58
C GLU A 388 -3.27 -26.59 14.14
N LEU A 389 -1.95 -26.75 14.19
CA LEU A 389 -1.03 -25.69 14.61
C LEU A 389 -1.09 -24.46 13.70
N ALA A 390 -1.07 -24.65 12.38
CA ALA A 390 -1.16 -23.57 11.41
C ALA A 390 -2.51 -22.85 11.46
N GLU A 391 -3.61 -23.56 11.73
CA GLU A 391 -4.92 -22.94 11.93
C GLU A 391 -5.03 -22.21 13.28
N ALA A 392 -4.37 -22.72 14.33
CA ALA A 392 -4.38 -22.11 15.65
C ALA A 392 -3.64 -20.77 15.67
N ILE A 393 -2.50 -20.67 14.97
CA ILE A 393 -1.69 -19.44 14.95
C ILE A 393 -2.35 -18.29 14.15
N GLU A 394 -3.25 -18.64 13.22
CA GLU A 394 -4.05 -17.69 12.44
C GLU A 394 -5.22 -17.07 13.22
N LYS A 395 -5.60 -17.67 14.35
CA LYS A 395 -6.73 -17.22 15.18
C LYS A 395 -6.36 -16.01 16.06
N PRO A 396 -7.37 -15.27 16.58
CA PRO A 396 -7.13 -14.23 17.58
C PRO A 396 -6.47 -14.82 18.83
N PRO A 397 -5.56 -14.10 19.52
CA PRO A 397 -5.19 -12.69 19.30
C PRO A 397 -4.07 -12.46 18.26
N TYR A 398 -3.46 -13.52 17.72
CA TYR A 398 -2.17 -13.45 17.02
C TYR A 398 -2.27 -13.15 15.52
N TYR A 399 -3.23 -13.75 14.80
CA TYR A 399 -3.42 -13.53 13.35
C TYR A 399 -2.14 -13.70 12.50
N LEU A 400 -1.26 -14.62 12.90
CA LEU A 400 0.00 -14.89 12.22
C LEU A 400 -0.18 -15.93 11.13
N THR A 401 0.76 -15.98 10.19
CA THR A 401 0.85 -17.04 9.18
C THR A 401 2.30 -17.45 9.02
N THR A 402 2.56 -18.67 8.55
CA THR A 402 3.93 -19.18 8.27
C THR A 402 4.72 -18.17 7.43
N ASP A 403 4.12 -17.62 6.38
CA ASP A 403 4.72 -16.61 5.50
C ASP A 403 5.15 -15.34 6.25
N LYS A 404 4.29 -14.83 7.14
CA LYS A 404 4.58 -13.61 7.92
C LYS A 404 5.73 -13.82 8.89
N ILE A 405 5.77 -14.98 9.55
CA ILE A 405 6.80 -15.32 10.54
C ILE A 405 8.14 -15.54 9.83
N TRP A 406 8.14 -16.26 8.71
CA TRP A 406 9.33 -16.48 7.90
C TRP A 406 9.95 -15.16 7.43
N ALA A 407 9.13 -14.27 6.87
CA ALA A 407 9.56 -12.95 6.43
C ALA A 407 10.11 -12.10 7.59
N ALA A 408 9.56 -12.27 8.80
CA ALA A 408 10.06 -11.58 9.99
C ALA A 408 11.46 -12.09 10.39
N TYR A 409 11.71 -13.40 10.43
CA TYR A 409 13.05 -13.94 10.68
C TYR A 409 14.04 -13.61 9.57
N GLU A 410 13.63 -13.65 8.31
CA GLU A 410 14.48 -13.26 7.18
C GLU A 410 14.93 -11.80 7.31
N LYS A 411 14.05 -10.94 7.82
CA LYS A 411 14.37 -9.53 8.05
C LYS A 411 15.27 -9.31 9.26
N LEU A 412 15.09 -10.05 10.36
CA LEU A 412 15.88 -9.87 11.59
C LEU A 412 17.21 -10.62 11.60
N GLU A 413 17.26 -11.82 11.02
CA GLU A 413 18.39 -12.75 11.09
C GLU A 413 18.80 -13.23 9.69
N LYS A 414 18.92 -12.30 8.74
CA LYS A 414 19.22 -12.59 7.32
C LYS A 414 20.38 -13.56 7.09
N SER A 415 21.42 -13.55 7.93
CA SER A 415 22.56 -14.47 7.81
C SER A 415 22.23 -15.94 8.14
N LYS A 416 21.13 -16.19 8.86
CA LYS A 416 20.68 -17.51 9.32
C LYS A 416 19.47 -18.03 8.55
N VAL A 417 18.88 -17.27 7.64
CA VAL A 417 17.73 -17.71 6.84
C VAL A 417 18.16 -18.02 5.41
N ARG A 418 17.71 -19.16 4.87
CA ARG A 418 18.03 -19.62 3.51
C ARG A 418 16.77 -20.05 2.77
N GLY A 419 16.75 -19.89 1.46
CA GLY A 419 15.74 -20.50 0.59
C GLY A 419 14.35 -19.88 0.66
N ALA A 420 14.24 -18.55 0.72
CA ALA A 420 12.96 -17.86 0.56
C ALA A 420 12.43 -18.03 -0.88
N GLY A 421 11.54 -19.00 -1.07
CA GLY A 421 10.89 -19.30 -2.35
C GLY A 421 9.36 -19.35 -2.21
N PRO A 422 8.61 -19.35 -3.33
CA PRO A 422 7.14 -19.35 -3.34
C PRO A 422 6.50 -20.71 -2.94
N HIS A 423 7.19 -21.54 -2.15
CA HIS A 423 6.70 -22.85 -1.76
C HIS A 423 6.11 -22.79 -0.36
N LYS A 424 4.77 -22.68 -0.32
CA LYS A 424 3.94 -22.61 0.88
C LYS A 424 3.65 -24.00 1.44
N LEU A 425 4.68 -24.77 1.77
CA LEU A 425 4.42 -26.07 2.39
C LEU A 425 4.08 -25.86 3.86
N LEU A 426 2.99 -26.48 4.32
CA LEU A 426 2.60 -26.45 5.74
C LEU A 426 3.72 -26.96 6.65
N THR A 427 4.57 -27.85 6.14
CA THR A 427 5.72 -28.43 6.85
C THR A 427 6.78 -27.40 7.22
N ASP A 428 6.83 -26.23 6.58
CA ASP A 428 7.79 -25.18 6.91
C ASP A 428 7.52 -24.53 8.29
N ILE A 429 6.32 -24.69 8.86
CA ILE A 429 6.06 -24.31 10.25
C ILE A 429 6.94 -25.09 11.23
N VAL A 430 7.34 -26.32 10.88
CA VAL A 430 8.24 -27.12 11.71
C VAL A 430 9.67 -26.59 11.64
N SER A 431 10.12 -26.12 10.47
CA SER A 431 11.40 -25.41 10.36
C SER A 431 11.41 -24.15 11.22
N LEU A 432 10.32 -23.38 11.23
CA LEU A 432 10.16 -22.20 12.09
C LEU A 432 10.23 -22.56 13.58
N LEU A 433 9.53 -23.61 14.00
CA LEU A 433 9.54 -24.07 15.38
C LEU A 433 10.93 -24.54 15.81
N LYS A 434 11.60 -25.36 15.00
CA LYS A 434 12.96 -25.85 15.32
C LYS A 434 13.97 -24.72 15.41
N PHE A 435 13.86 -23.72 14.55
CA PHE A 435 14.72 -22.54 14.59
C PHE A 435 14.48 -21.71 15.86
N GLU A 436 13.21 -21.46 16.21
CA GLU A 436 12.86 -20.67 17.40
C GLU A 436 13.24 -21.39 18.71
N LEU A 437 13.08 -22.72 18.77
CA LEU A 437 13.49 -23.52 19.92
C LEU A 437 15.01 -23.74 20.02
N GLY A 438 15.78 -23.27 19.04
CA GLY A 438 17.23 -23.45 19.00
C GLY A 438 17.69 -24.86 18.63
N GLU A 439 16.81 -25.73 18.13
CA GLU A 439 17.18 -27.04 17.59
C GLU A 439 17.89 -26.94 16.23
N SER A 440 17.68 -25.84 15.49
CA SER A 440 18.37 -25.55 14.23
C SER A 440 19.04 -24.18 14.27
N GLU A 441 20.32 -24.11 13.89
CA GLU A 441 21.06 -22.85 13.76
C GLU A 441 20.67 -22.03 12.51
N VAL A 442 20.06 -22.69 11.52
CA VAL A 442 19.68 -22.09 10.23
C VAL A 442 18.20 -22.38 9.95
N LEU A 443 17.46 -21.36 9.54
CA LEU A 443 16.10 -21.49 9.04
C LEU A 443 16.13 -21.78 7.54
N GLU A 444 15.77 -22.99 7.15
CA GLU A 444 15.68 -23.44 5.76
C GLU A 444 14.41 -24.26 5.54
N PRO A 445 13.84 -24.29 4.31
CA PRO A 445 12.63 -25.05 4.01
C PRO A 445 12.78 -26.51 4.43
N PHE A 446 11.70 -27.10 4.95
CA PHE A 446 11.76 -28.46 5.48
C PHE A 446 12.21 -29.48 4.41
N ALA A 447 11.77 -29.26 3.16
CA ALA A 447 12.18 -30.04 2.00
C ALA A 447 13.71 -30.14 1.83
N TYR A 448 14.47 -29.08 2.14
CA TYR A 448 15.93 -29.08 2.01
C TYR A 448 16.58 -29.97 3.06
N THR A 449 16.02 -29.97 4.28
CA THR A 449 16.47 -30.89 5.34
C THR A 449 16.17 -32.34 4.96
N VAL A 450 15.00 -32.60 4.39
CA VAL A 450 14.60 -33.92 3.90
C VAL A 450 15.52 -34.38 2.77
N ASP A 451 15.83 -33.52 1.80
CA ASP A 451 16.76 -33.83 0.70
C ASP A 451 18.15 -34.20 1.23
N ARG A 452 18.68 -33.43 2.17
CA ARG A 452 19.99 -33.73 2.79
C ARG A 452 19.97 -35.08 3.52
N LYS A 453 18.97 -35.31 4.38
CA LYS A 453 18.83 -36.57 5.13
C LYS A 453 18.62 -37.77 4.18
N PHE A 454 17.94 -37.57 3.05
CA PHE A 454 17.74 -38.61 2.04
C PHE A 454 19.05 -39.03 1.37
N GLU A 455 19.87 -38.07 0.95
CA GLU A 455 21.18 -38.36 0.35
C GLU A 455 22.13 -39.05 1.35
N GLU A 456 22.09 -38.64 2.62
CA GLU A 456 22.81 -39.31 3.70
C GLU A 456 22.33 -40.75 3.92
N TRP A 457 21.02 -40.98 3.93
CA TRP A 457 20.42 -42.30 4.06
C TRP A 457 20.79 -43.22 2.89
N ILE A 458 20.67 -42.74 1.65
CA ILE A 458 21.10 -43.48 0.44
C ILE A 458 22.59 -43.83 0.51
N SER A 459 23.43 -42.87 0.93
CA SER A 459 24.86 -43.09 1.10
C SER A 459 25.17 -44.14 2.16
N LYS A 460 24.42 -44.15 3.28
CA LYS A 460 24.53 -45.15 4.35
C LYS A 460 24.13 -46.54 3.85
N LYS A 461 23.02 -46.66 3.10
CA LYS A 461 22.59 -47.92 2.48
C LYS A 461 23.63 -48.47 1.50
N LYS A 462 24.22 -47.60 0.68
CA LYS A 462 25.29 -47.98 -0.25
C LYS A 462 26.52 -48.51 0.48
N LYS A 463 26.92 -47.90 1.60
CA LYS A 463 28.01 -48.40 2.46
C LYS A 463 27.72 -49.76 3.10
N GLN A 464 26.44 -50.06 3.34
CA GLN A 464 25.97 -51.37 3.83
C GLN A 464 25.84 -52.43 2.72
N GLY A 465 26.25 -52.12 1.48
CA GLY A 465 26.16 -53.04 0.34
C GLY A 465 24.77 -53.10 -0.31
N ILE A 466 23.84 -52.24 0.08
CA ILE A 466 22.50 -52.16 -0.51
C ILE A 466 22.53 -51.13 -1.65
N ILE A 467 22.33 -51.60 -2.87
CA ILE A 467 22.26 -50.76 -4.08
C ILE A 467 20.85 -50.86 -4.64
N PHE A 468 20.18 -49.71 -4.76
CA PHE A 468 18.85 -49.61 -5.34
C PHE A 468 18.91 -49.53 -6.88
N THR A 469 17.96 -50.16 -7.54
CA THR A 469 17.78 -50.02 -9.00
C THR A 469 17.26 -48.62 -9.35
N GLU A 470 17.34 -48.22 -10.63
CA GLU A 470 16.79 -46.93 -11.07
C GLU A 470 15.29 -46.80 -10.75
N GLU A 471 14.51 -47.87 -10.98
CA GLU A 471 13.08 -47.90 -10.65
C GLU A 471 12.86 -47.75 -9.13
N GLN A 472 13.66 -48.41 -8.30
CA GLN A 472 13.59 -48.27 -6.83
C GLN A 472 13.94 -46.86 -6.35
N LEU A 473 14.98 -46.25 -6.92
CA LEU A 473 15.38 -44.88 -6.60
C LEU A 473 14.29 -43.87 -6.96
N GLU A 474 13.60 -44.08 -8.07
CA GLU A 474 12.50 -43.21 -8.48
C GLU A 474 11.32 -43.27 -7.49
N TRP A 475 10.94 -44.47 -7.05
CA TRP A 475 9.95 -44.65 -5.99
C TRP A 475 10.38 -44.01 -4.67
N LEU A 476 11.64 -44.20 -4.28
CA LEU A 476 12.19 -43.59 -3.05
C LEU A 476 12.18 -42.06 -3.12
N LYS A 477 12.47 -41.46 -4.27
CA LYS A 477 12.38 -40.02 -4.49
C LYS A 477 10.93 -39.52 -4.37
N MET A 478 9.97 -40.22 -4.97
CA MET A 478 8.55 -39.87 -4.84
C MET A 478 8.07 -39.95 -3.39
N ILE A 479 8.49 -40.98 -2.64
CA ILE A 479 8.19 -41.12 -1.21
C ILE A 479 8.82 -39.97 -0.42
N LYS A 480 10.08 -39.65 -0.70
CA LYS A 480 10.79 -38.52 -0.09
C LYS A 480 10.09 -37.19 -0.36
N ASP A 481 9.68 -36.91 -1.60
CA ASP A 481 8.96 -35.69 -1.97
C ASP A 481 7.60 -35.60 -1.27
N HIS A 482 6.90 -36.73 -1.12
CA HIS A 482 5.67 -36.80 -0.33
C HIS A 482 5.95 -36.46 1.14
N ILE A 483 6.93 -37.11 1.78
CA ILE A 483 7.33 -36.83 3.17
C ILE A 483 7.74 -35.36 3.34
N ALA A 484 8.41 -34.74 2.37
CA ALA A 484 8.76 -33.32 2.43
C ALA A 484 7.52 -32.41 2.48
N ALA A 485 6.42 -32.81 1.82
CA ALA A 485 5.19 -32.04 1.76
C ALA A 485 4.21 -32.34 2.92
N SER A 486 4.22 -33.55 3.47
CA SER A 486 3.23 -34.01 4.47
C SER A 486 3.83 -34.41 5.83
N MET A 487 5.15 -34.54 5.95
CA MET A 487 5.90 -35.07 7.11
C MET A 487 5.63 -36.52 7.51
N SER A 488 4.68 -37.18 6.86
CA SER A 488 4.35 -38.58 7.12
C SER A 488 3.98 -39.28 5.83
N ILE A 489 4.16 -40.59 5.79
CA ILE A 489 3.67 -41.43 4.71
C ILE A 489 3.09 -42.72 5.29
N THR A 490 1.89 -43.07 4.87
CA THR A 490 1.22 -44.32 5.21
C THR A 490 1.07 -45.20 3.98
N LYS A 491 0.52 -46.40 4.16
CA LYS A 491 0.26 -47.31 3.03
C LYS A 491 -0.85 -46.79 2.15
N GLU A 492 -1.84 -46.15 2.74
CA GLU A 492 -2.96 -45.53 2.05
C GLU A 492 -2.50 -44.41 1.11
N ASP A 493 -1.44 -43.67 1.47
CA ASP A 493 -0.86 -42.63 0.61
C ASP A 493 -0.30 -43.21 -0.69
N LEU A 494 0.19 -44.45 -0.68
CA LEU A 494 0.64 -45.14 -1.90
C LEU A 494 -0.50 -45.50 -2.86
N GLU A 495 -1.76 -45.42 -2.42
CA GLU A 495 -2.94 -45.57 -3.28
C GLU A 495 -3.40 -44.23 -3.88
N GLN A 496 -2.77 -43.11 -3.50
CA GLN A 496 -3.07 -41.76 -3.99
C GLN A 496 -2.12 -41.31 -5.10
N THR A 497 -2.45 -40.21 -5.78
CA THR A 497 -1.57 -39.57 -6.77
C THR A 497 -0.36 -38.93 -6.05
N PRO A 498 0.89 -39.06 -6.54
CA PRO A 498 1.31 -39.61 -7.84
C PRO A 498 1.56 -41.13 -7.88
N PHE A 499 1.54 -41.83 -6.74
CA PHE A 499 1.85 -43.27 -6.66
C PHE A 499 0.86 -44.16 -7.42
N HIS A 500 -0.43 -43.84 -7.36
CA HIS A 500 -1.49 -44.53 -8.10
C HIS A 500 -1.22 -44.58 -9.60
N ASN A 501 -0.73 -43.48 -10.18
CA ASN A 501 -0.40 -43.39 -11.61
C ASN A 501 0.77 -44.31 -12.00
N LYS A 502 1.54 -44.79 -11.02
CA LYS A 502 2.60 -45.78 -11.18
C LYS A 502 2.19 -47.20 -10.77
N GLY A 503 0.90 -47.47 -10.56
CA GLY A 503 0.38 -48.78 -10.15
C GLY A 503 0.30 -48.99 -8.63
N GLY A 504 0.45 -47.91 -7.85
CA GLY A 504 0.15 -47.83 -6.42
C GLY A 504 0.89 -48.83 -5.55
N LEU A 505 0.28 -49.19 -4.42
CA LEU A 505 0.83 -50.11 -3.41
C LEU A 505 1.23 -51.47 -3.99
N ILE A 506 0.46 -52.01 -4.95
CA ILE A 506 0.75 -53.31 -5.57
C ILE A 506 2.06 -53.26 -6.35
N LYS A 507 2.26 -52.21 -7.17
CA LYS A 507 3.52 -52.05 -7.91
C LYS A 507 4.68 -51.76 -6.97
N ALA A 508 4.50 -50.90 -5.97
CA ALA A 508 5.53 -50.63 -4.95
C ALA A 508 5.99 -51.93 -4.26
N ASN A 509 5.05 -52.78 -3.83
CA ASN A 509 5.37 -54.09 -3.26
C ASN A 509 6.18 -54.98 -4.20
N LYS A 510 5.84 -55.00 -5.49
CA LYS A 510 6.58 -55.76 -6.50
C LYS A 510 7.99 -55.23 -6.71
N VAL A 511 8.17 -53.90 -6.74
CA VAL A 511 9.46 -53.22 -6.95
C VAL A 511 10.42 -53.47 -5.78
N PHE A 512 9.91 -53.56 -4.55
CA PHE A 512 10.70 -53.77 -3.34
C PHE A 512 10.62 -55.19 -2.78
N ASN A 513 10.17 -56.18 -3.57
CA ASN A 513 10.09 -57.60 -3.18
C ASN A 513 9.35 -57.83 -1.84
N GLY A 514 8.24 -57.12 -1.63
CA GLY A 514 7.41 -57.22 -0.42
C GLY A 514 7.99 -56.53 0.83
N LYS A 515 9.09 -55.78 0.71
CA LYS A 515 9.73 -55.08 1.84
C LYS A 515 9.36 -53.60 1.97
N ILE A 516 8.37 -53.13 1.22
CA ILE A 516 8.02 -51.70 1.16
C ILE A 516 7.62 -51.14 2.53
N ASP A 517 6.92 -51.92 3.36
CA ASP A 517 6.44 -51.49 4.66
C ASP A 517 7.59 -51.10 5.59
N ASN A 518 8.57 -51.99 5.75
CA ASN A 518 9.76 -51.73 6.55
C ASN A 518 10.59 -50.58 5.98
N LEU A 519 10.64 -50.46 4.65
CA LEU A 519 11.41 -49.43 3.97
C LEU A 519 10.82 -48.04 4.17
N ILE A 520 9.49 -47.92 4.09
CA ILE A 520 8.78 -46.66 4.31
C ILE A 520 8.94 -46.22 5.76
N GLN A 521 8.78 -47.14 6.72
CA GLN A 521 8.98 -46.82 8.12
C GLN A 521 10.42 -46.36 8.39
N GLU A 522 11.42 -47.11 7.89
CA GLU A 522 12.83 -46.75 8.04
C GLU A 522 13.15 -45.40 7.40
N LEU A 523 12.58 -45.12 6.22
CA LEU A 523 12.81 -43.87 5.51
C LEU A 523 12.13 -42.70 6.23
N GLN A 524 10.90 -42.85 6.70
CA GLN A 524 10.22 -41.82 7.50
C GLN A 524 11.00 -41.51 8.77
N GLU A 525 11.46 -42.53 9.50
CA GLU A 525 12.32 -42.36 10.67
C GLU A 525 13.60 -41.61 10.30
N ALA A 526 14.29 -42.00 9.23
CA ALA A 526 15.52 -41.35 8.81
C ALA A 526 15.34 -39.88 8.41
N LEU A 527 14.22 -39.52 7.79
CA LEU A 527 13.98 -38.18 7.24
C LEU A 527 13.36 -37.21 8.25
N VAL A 528 12.53 -37.71 9.18
CA VAL A 528 11.69 -36.88 10.06
C VAL A 528 12.16 -36.88 11.52
N SER A 529 12.90 -37.91 11.97
CA SER A 529 13.42 -37.97 13.34
C SER A 529 14.34 -36.78 13.68
N LYS A 530 14.50 -36.50 14.99
CA LYS A 530 15.33 -35.39 15.50
C LYS A 530 16.73 -35.44 14.88
#